data_AF-A0A3M2BR21-F1
#
_entry.id   AF-A0A3M2BR21-F1
#
_cell.length_a   1.000
_cell.length_b   1.000
_cell.length_c   1.000
_cell.angle_alpha   90.00
_cell.angle_beta   90.00
_cell.angle_gamma   90.00
#
_symmetry.space_group_name_H-M   'P 1'
#
loop_
_entity.id
_entity.type
_entity.pdbx_description
1 polymer ?
#
loop_
_entity_poly.entity_id
_entity_poly.type
_entity_poly.pdbx_seq_one_letter_code
_entity_poly.pdbx_strand_id
1 'polypeptide(L)'
;PEALEFELIAKNMYILTTNLCGLKTGGTVQELRNLHSEYMNCVFDDILQIQQALVGHELDRDALMSRMLEAFDGDPDHPCKGRSAPQRLERALKQAAAFNINVPELLKLGDTRT
;
A
#
# COMPACT_ATOMS: atom_id res chain seq x y z
N PRO A 1 -14.09 -6.39 18.31
CA PRO A 1 -13.86 -4.94 18.07
C PRO A 1 -12.49 -4.70 17.42
N GLU A 2 -11.40 -5.10 18.09
CA GLU A 2 -10.01 -5.01 17.59
C GLU A 2 -9.74 -5.92 16.38
N ALA A 3 -10.26 -7.16 16.40
CA ALA A 3 -10.14 -8.06 15.25
C ALA A 3 -10.81 -7.52 13.98
N LEU A 4 -11.89 -6.73 14.11
CA LEU A 4 -12.56 -6.12 12.95
C LEU A 4 -11.72 -4.95 12.40
N GLU A 5 -11.16 -4.12 13.28
CA GLU A 5 -10.28 -3.02 12.90
C GLU A 5 -9.03 -3.53 12.18
N PHE A 6 -8.35 -4.54 12.74
CA PHE A 6 -7.18 -5.15 12.11
C PHE A 6 -7.48 -5.65 10.69
N GLU A 7 -8.57 -6.39 10.49
CA GLU A 7 -8.92 -6.92 9.17
C GLU A 7 -9.30 -5.81 8.17
N LEU A 8 -9.93 -4.72 8.63
CA LEU A 8 -10.21 -3.56 7.79
C LEU A 8 -8.93 -2.83 7.38
N ILE A 9 -7.99 -2.68 8.31
CA ILE A 9 -6.68 -2.08 8.06
C ILE A 9 -5.86 -2.94 7.11
N ALA A 10 -5.75 -4.25 7.37
CA ALA A 10 -5.04 -5.20 6.52
C ALA A 10 -5.56 -5.17 5.08
N LYS A 11 -6.89 -5.12 4.91
CA LYS A 11 -7.52 -4.97 3.60
C LYS A 11 -7.17 -3.64 2.93
N ASN A 12 -7.16 -2.54 3.68
CA ASN A 12 -6.78 -1.23 3.13
C ASN A 12 -5.30 -1.18 2.72
N MET A 13 -4.41 -1.76 3.54
CA MET A 13 -2.98 -1.91 3.24
C MET A 13 -2.79 -2.72 1.95
N TYR A 14 -3.44 -3.88 1.82
CA TYR A 14 -3.40 -4.70 0.60
C TYR A 14 -3.81 -3.89 -0.64
N ILE A 15 -4.96 -3.21 -0.59
CA ILE A 15 -5.49 -2.45 -1.74
C ILE A 15 -4.54 -1.31 -2.11
N LEU A 16 -4.09 -0.52 -1.14
CA LEU A 16 -3.26 0.64 -1.42
C LEU A 16 -1.88 0.20 -1.93
N THR A 17 -1.20 -0.72 -1.24
CA THR A 17 0.15 -1.15 -1.61
C THR A 17 0.17 -1.74 -3.02
N THR A 18 -0.70 -2.70 -3.32
CA THR A 18 -0.77 -3.32 -4.65
C THR A 18 -1.07 -2.30 -5.75
N ASN A 19 -2.06 -1.42 -5.53
CA ASN A 19 -2.44 -0.41 -6.52
C ASN A 19 -1.39 0.64 -6.79
N LEU A 20 -0.69 1.10 -5.76
CA LEU A 20 0.35 2.10 -5.90
C LEU A 20 1.60 1.50 -6.53
N CYS A 21 2.01 0.29 -6.13
CA CYS A 21 3.09 -0.42 -6.83
C CYS A 21 2.74 -0.63 -8.31
N GLY A 22 1.51 -1.06 -8.59
CA GLY A 22 1.01 -1.29 -9.95
C GLY A 22 0.93 -0.05 -10.83
N LEU A 23 1.02 1.18 -10.28
CA LEU A 23 1.20 2.39 -11.10
C LEU A 23 2.52 2.37 -11.87
N LYS A 24 3.56 1.78 -11.29
CA LYS A 24 4.91 1.70 -11.86
C LYS A 24 5.20 0.34 -12.48
N THR A 25 4.82 -0.75 -11.81
CA THR A 25 5.20 -2.11 -12.22
C THR A 25 4.21 -2.74 -13.18
N GLY A 26 2.93 -2.34 -13.13
CA GLY A 26 1.85 -3.16 -13.70
C GLY A 26 1.82 -4.55 -13.05
N GLY A 27 1.47 -5.56 -13.84
CA GLY A 27 1.61 -6.97 -13.46
C GLY A 27 0.62 -7.47 -12.41
N THR A 28 0.89 -8.68 -11.91
CA THR A 28 0.11 -9.37 -10.87
C THR A 28 0.75 -9.24 -9.49
N VAL A 29 0.01 -9.60 -8.44
CA VAL A 29 0.54 -9.61 -7.06
C VAL A 29 1.67 -10.63 -6.88
N GLN A 30 1.66 -11.74 -7.62
CA GLN A 30 2.76 -12.71 -7.62
C GLN A 30 4.05 -12.12 -8.23
N GLU A 31 3.93 -11.39 -9.35
CA GLU A 31 5.07 -10.69 -9.96
C GLU A 31 5.59 -9.59 -9.05
N LEU A 32 4.70 -8.82 -8.40
CA LEU A 32 5.08 -7.82 -7.40
C LEU A 32 5.90 -8.45 -6.26
N ARG A 33 5.45 -9.59 -5.72
CA ARG A 33 6.18 -10.33 -4.67
C ARG A 33 7.54 -10.84 -5.12
N ASN A 34 7.63 -11.41 -6.32
CA ASN A 34 8.84 -12.12 -6.75
C ASN A 34 9.88 -11.21 -7.40
N LEU A 35 9.45 -10.16 -8.08
CA LEU A 35 10.31 -9.32 -8.92
C LEU A 35 10.53 -7.91 -8.34
N HIS A 36 9.65 -7.48 -7.43
CA HIS A 36 9.59 -6.10 -6.96
C HIS A 36 9.40 -6.00 -5.43
N SER A 37 9.87 -7.00 -4.68
CA SER A 37 9.69 -7.10 -3.22
C SER A 37 10.25 -5.90 -2.46
N GLU A 38 11.44 -5.41 -2.80
CA GLU A 38 12.05 -4.24 -2.17
C GLU A 38 11.19 -3.00 -2.38
N TYR A 39 10.74 -2.77 -3.61
CA TYR A 39 9.88 -1.64 -3.95
C TYR A 39 8.51 -1.74 -3.26
N MET A 40 7.93 -2.94 -3.21
CA MET A 40 6.70 -3.21 -2.47
C MET A 40 6.84 -2.88 -0.98
N ASN A 41 7.95 -3.25 -0.35
CA ASN A 41 8.21 -2.90 1.06
C ASN A 41 8.27 -1.39 1.28
N CYS A 42 8.99 -0.65 0.43
CA CYS A 42 9.08 0.80 0.58
C CYS A 42 7.72 1.49 0.40
N VAL A 43 6.91 1.07 -0.58
CA VAL A 43 5.54 1.60 -0.76
C VAL A 43 4.65 1.22 0.42
N PHE A 44 4.77 -0.01 0.94
CA PHE A 44 4.03 -0.47 2.11
C PHE A 44 4.35 0.39 3.34
N ASP A 45 5.63 0.71 3.57
CA ASP A 45 6.08 1.49 4.72
C ASP A 45 5.58 2.94 4.68
N ASP A 46 5.54 3.55 3.50
CA ASP A 46 4.94 4.88 3.31
C ASP A 46 3.43 4.87 3.65
N ILE A 47 2.70 3.84 3.20
CA ILE A 47 1.26 3.71 3.48
C ILE A 47 1.04 3.41 4.97
N LEU A 48 1.89 2.59 5.58
CA LEU A 48 1.79 2.23 7.00
C LEU A 48 1.88 3.47 7.88
N GLN A 49 2.82 4.37 7.60
CA GLN A 49 2.94 5.62 8.36
C GLN A 49 1.66 6.46 8.26
N ILE A 50 1.07 6.60 7.07
CA ILE A 50 -0.21 7.30 6.88
C ILE A 50 -1.32 6.60 7.68
N GLN A 51 -1.37 5.27 7.62
CA GLN A 51 -2.42 4.48 8.25
C GLN A 51 -2.36 4.59 9.78
N GLN A 52 -1.16 4.55 10.37
CA GLN A 52 -0.94 4.77 11.81
C GLN A 52 -1.44 6.14 12.26
N ALA A 53 -1.18 7.19 11.49
CA ALA A 53 -1.66 8.53 11.80
C ALA A 53 -3.20 8.65 11.71
N LEU A 54 -3.84 7.93 10.78
CA LEU A 54 -5.29 7.92 10.63
C LEU A 54 -6.00 7.19 11.77
N VAL A 55 -5.43 6.11 12.29
CA VAL A 55 -6.01 5.35 13.41
C VAL A 55 -5.58 5.86 14.78
N GLY A 56 -4.51 6.66 14.84
CA GLY A 56 -4.03 7.30 16.07
C GLY A 56 -3.22 6.39 16.99
N HIS A 57 -2.79 5.23 16.50
CA HIS A 57 -1.93 4.29 17.23
C HIS A 57 -0.98 3.54 16.29
N GLU A 58 0.05 2.93 16.87
CA GLU A 58 1.01 2.10 16.11
C GLU A 58 0.34 0.82 15.61
N LEU A 59 0.80 0.36 14.45
CA LEU A 59 0.29 -0.84 13.80
C LEU A 59 1.44 -1.85 13.65
N ASP A 60 1.15 -3.11 13.89
CA ASP A 60 2.12 -4.19 13.71
C ASP A 60 2.40 -4.38 12.22
N ARG A 61 3.55 -3.86 11.78
CA ARG A 61 4.04 -3.94 10.41
C ARG A 61 4.11 -5.38 9.91
N ASP A 62 4.68 -6.27 10.72
CA ASP A 62 4.97 -7.64 10.30
C ASP A 62 3.69 -8.46 10.22
N ALA A 63 2.75 -8.25 11.16
CA ALA A 63 1.42 -8.84 11.09
C ALA A 63 0.66 -8.38 9.83
N LEU A 64 0.67 -7.08 9.52
CA LEU A 64 -0.01 -6.55 8.33
C LEU A 64 0.63 -7.04 7.03
N MET A 65 1.97 -7.11 6.98
CA MET A 65 2.70 -7.66 5.83
C MET A 65 2.39 -9.15 5.64
N SER A 66 2.42 -9.95 6.72
CA SER A 66 2.08 -11.38 6.66
C SER A 66 0.67 -11.58 6.11
N ARG A 67 -0.32 -10.84 6.63
CA ARG A 67 -1.70 -10.92 6.16
C ARG A 67 -1.86 -10.50 4.70
N MET A 68 -1.09 -9.50 4.24
CA MET A 68 -1.09 -9.12 2.84
C MET A 68 -0.51 -10.22 1.94
N LEU A 69 0.57 -10.89 2.35
CA LEU A 69 1.17 -11.99 1.61
C LEU A 69 0.27 -13.24 1.59
N GLU A 70 -0.44 -13.53 2.68
CA GLU A 70 -1.47 -14.57 2.71
C GLU A 70 -2.62 -14.27 1.72
N ALA A 71 -2.99 -12.99 1.57
CA ALA A 71 -3.97 -12.58 0.56
C ALA A 71 -3.45 -12.78 -0.87
N PHE A 72 -2.15 -12.62 -1.11
CA PHE A 72 -1.54 -12.89 -2.42
C PHE A 72 -1.64 -14.38 -2.76
N ASP A 73 -1.39 -15.26 -1.78
CA ASP A 73 -1.46 -16.71 -1.98
C ASP A 73 -2.90 -17.19 -2.33
N GLY A 74 -3.93 -16.41 -1.98
CA GLY A 74 -5.31 -16.69 -2.32
C GLY A 74 -5.72 -16.36 -3.76
N ASP A 75 -5.05 -15.40 -4.42
CA ASP A 75 -5.27 -15.01 -5.83
C ASP A 75 -3.96 -14.46 -6.44
N PRO A 76 -2.99 -15.33 -6.79
CA PRO A 76 -1.66 -14.91 -7.25
C PRO A 76 -1.67 -14.07 -8.54
N ASP A 77 -2.66 -14.31 -9.40
CA ASP A 77 -2.81 -13.65 -10.70
C ASP A 77 -3.60 -12.32 -10.59
N HIS A 78 -3.94 -11.89 -9.37
CA HIS A 78 -4.65 -10.63 -9.15
C HIS A 78 -3.89 -9.44 -9.75
N PRO A 79 -4.50 -8.63 -10.64
CA PRO A 79 -3.83 -7.46 -11.19
C PRO A 79 -3.51 -6.42 -10.12
N CYS A 80 -2.26 -5.93 -10.07
CA CYS A 80 -1.84 -4.95 -9.08
C CYS A 80 -2.61 -3.63 -9.20
N LYS A 81 -3.06 -3.23 -10.39
CA LYS A 81 -3.70 -1.91 -10.62
C LYS A 81 -5.05 -2.01 -11.30
N GLY A 82 -6.02 -1.27 -10.75
CA GLY A 82 -7.26 -0.88 -11.42
C GLY A 82 -7.32 0.61 -11.76
N ARG A 83 -8.38 1.04 -12.45
CA ARG A 83 -8.59 2.43 -12.91
C ARG A 83 -8.48 3.51 -11.82
N SER A 84 -8.74 3.15 -10.55
CA SER A 84 -8.76 4.09 -9.42
C SER A 84 -7.40 4.30 -8.74
N ALA A 85 -6.33 3.61 -9.17
CA ALA A 85 -5.02 3.77 -8.54
C ALA A 85 -4.48 5.22 -8.53
N PRO A 86 -4.62 6.04 -9.59
CA PRO A 86 -4.16 7.44 -9.55
C PRO A 86 -4.89 8.28 -8.50
N GLN A 87 -6.19 8.05 -8.31
CA GLN A 87 -7.01 8.75 -7.32
C GLN A 87 -6.63 8.32 -5.89
N ARG A 88 -6.27 7.03 -5.70
CA ARG A 88 -5.76 6.51 -4.43
C ARG A 88 -4.42 7.15 -4.07
N LEU A 89 -3.52 7.31 -5.04
CA LEU A 89 -2.25 8.02 -4.84
C LEU A 89 -2.48 9.47 -4.41
N GLU A 90 -3.33 10.20 -5.12
CA GLU A 90 -3.65 11.60 -4.78
C GLU A 90 -4.20 11.72 -3.36
N ARG A 91 -5.08 10.80 -2.95
CA ARG A 91 -5.62 10.77 -1.59
C ARG A 91 -4.53 10.48 -0.54
N ALA A 92 -3.68 9.49 -0.79
CA ALA A 92 -2.58 9.13 0.12
C ALA A 92 -1.61 10.30 0.29
N LEU A 93 -1.24 11.00 -0.79
CA LEU A 93 -0.39 12.19 -0.74
C LEU A 93 -1.04 13.34 0.04
N LYS A 94 -2.35 13.58 -0.14
CA LYS A 94 -3.10 14.57 0.64
C LYS A 94 -3.11 14.23 2.13
N GLN A 95 -3.27 12.96 2.48
CA GLN A 95 -3.23 12.50 3.87
C GLN A 95 -1.83 12.68 4.47
N ALA A 96 -0.78 12.24 3.76
CA ALA A 96 0.60 12.42 4.20
C ALA A 96 0.92 13.91 4.45
N ALA A 97 0.51 14.80 3.55
CA ALA A 97 0.67 16.24 3.72
C ALA A 97 -0.07 16.78 4.95
N ALA A 98 -1.33 16.35 5.18
CA ALA A 98 -2.12 16.79 6.33
C ALA A 98 -1.51 16.38 7.69
N PHE A 99 -0.81 15.25 7.74
CA PHE A 99 -0.14 14.75 8.94
C PHE A 99 1.37 15.04 8.98
N ASN A 100 1.92 15.77 8.00
CA ASN A 100 3.36 16.03 7.85
C ASN A 100 4.23 14.75 7.82
N ILE A 101 3.76 13.72 7.15
CA ILE A 101 4.44 12.42 7.03
C ILE A 101 5.30 12.41 5.77
N ASN A 102 6.56 12.00 5.92
CA ASN A 102 7.45 11.79 4.78
C ASN A 102 7.14 10.45 4.09
N VAL A 103 6.76 10.50 2.81
CA VAL A 103 6.40 9.33 2.00
C VAL A 103 7.19 9.31 0.68
N PRO A 104 8.51 9.05 0.74
CA PRO A 104 9.41 9.23 -0.40
C PRO A 104 9.04 8.42 -1.65
N GLU A 105 8.53 7.19 -1.53
CA GLU A 105 8.15 6.40 -2.70
C GLU A 105 6.83 6.86 -3.31
N LEU A 106 5.88 7.28 -2.48
CA LEU A 106 4.61 7.84 -2.96
C LEU A 106 4.84 9.18 -3.69
N LEU A 107 5.78 10.01 -3.23
CA LEU A 107 6.15 11.24 -3.91
C LEU A 107 6.75 10.97 -5.29
N LYS A 108 7.69 10.02 -5.40
CA LYS A 108 8.27 9.60 -6.70
C LYS A 108 7.20 9.12 -7.69
N LEU A 109 6.14 8.45 -7.21
CA LEU A 109 5.01 8.06 -8.05
C LEU A 109 4.20 9.28 -8.54
N GLY A 110 4.04 10.30 -7.71
CA GLY A 110 3.33 11.53 -8.06
C GLY A 110 4.06 12.39 -9.09
N ASP A 111 5.39 12.38 -9.06
CA ASP A 111 6.26 13.20 -9.91
C ASP A 111 6.41 12.69 -11.35
N THR A 112 5.94 11.48 -11.67
CA THR A 112 5.98 10.93 -13.05
C THR A 112 5.04 11.62 -14.05
N ARG A 113 4.54 12.81 -13.73
CA ARG A 113 3.81 13.71 -14.62
C ARG A 113 4.77 14.75 -15.20
N THR A 114 5.62 14.34 -16.14
CA THR A 114 6.26 15.22 -17.12
C THR A 114 6.08 14.64 -18.50
#